data_AF-A0A7Z9S5E0-F1
#
_entry.id   AF-A0A7Z9S5E0-F1
#
_cell.length_a   1.000
_cell.length_b   1.000
_cell.length_c   1.000
_cell.angle_alpha   90.00
_cell.angle_beta   90.00
_cell.angle_gamma   90.00
#
_symmetry.space_group_name_H-M   'P 1'
#
loop_
_entity.id
_entity.type
_entity.pdbx_description
1 polymer ?
#
loop_
_entity_poly.entity_id
_entity_poly.type
_entity_poly.pdbx_seq_one_letter_code
_entity_poly.pdbx_strand_id
1 'polypeptide(L)'
;MTPDPKPAMRDARLDDALAITEFLVSLGLAMPEGDEARKKHWAALWRDNPALKAHGAGAALGWVIEAESRIVGFFGNIPQVSYFDGQPVKVSSARAWAVHKDHRDQTPRLCEAFFGQKGADVVLISSASAPAGKRCLEFGGSPLPQPGYGEILYWVLDAGGFLRAGLRKKGHGGMAVWVGGILGAVALNAKMRLTGRRPFAPLQDVT
;
A
#
# COMPACT_ATOMS: atom_id res chain seq x y z
N MET A 1 -22.69 5.80 -32.28
CA MET A 1 -21.58 5.27 -31.47
C MET A 1 -22.23 4.47 -30.36
N THR A 2 -22.22 3.14 -30.47
CA THR A 2 -22.69 2.25 -29.40
C THR A 2 -21.69 2.42 -28.23
N PRO A 3 -22.13 2.68 -26.99
CA PRO A 3 -21.18 2.76 -25.88
C PRO A 3 -20.44 1.43 -25.77
N ASP A 4 -19.11 1.50 -25.61
CA ASP A 4 -18.31 0.31 -25.33
C ASP A 4 -18.90 -0.43 -24.12
N PRO A 5 -18.96 -1.77 -24.16
CA PRO A 5 -19.53 -2.54 -23.06
C PRO A 5 -18.75 -2.22 -21.78
N LYS A 6 -19.48 -1.80 -20.74
CA LYS A 6 -18.90 -1.49 -19.43
C LYS A 6 -18.10 -2.70 -18.93
N PRO A 7 -16.85 -2.51 -18.44
CA PRO A 7 -16.06 -3.61 -17.88
C PRO A 7 -16.83 -4.39 -16.80
N ALA A 8 -16.74 -5.71 -16.84
CA ALA A 8 -17.38 -6.58 -15.85
C ALA A 8 -16.65 -6.48 -14.51
N MET A 9 -17.39 -6.56 -13.40
CA MET A 9 -16.78 -6.66 -12.06
C MET A 9 -17.27 -7.95 -11.40
N ARG A 10 -16.38 -8.65 -10.72
CA ARG A 10 -16.69 -9.86 -9.97
C ARG A 10 -15.74 -10.06 -8.80
N ASP A 11 -16.11 -10.96 -7.90
CA ASP A 11 -15.18 -11.47 -6.89
C ASP A 11 -13.98 -12.16 -7.56
N ALA A 12 -12.81 -11.90 -6.99
CA ALA A 12 -11.57 -12.52 -7.37
C ALA A 12 -11.46 -13.92 -6.75
N ARG A 13 -10.85 -14.85 -7.48
CA ARG A 13 -10.74 -16.27 -7.11
C ARG A 13 -9.26 -16.67 -7.07
N LEU A 14 -8.96 -17.78 -6.40
CA LEU A 14 -7.59 -18.32 -6.37
C LEU A 14 -7.06 -18.66 -7.77
N ASP A 15 -7.93 -19.09 -8.68
CA ASP A 15 -7.54 -19.38 -10.07
C ASP A 15 -7.12 -18.12 -10.85
N ASP A 16 -7.50 -16.94 -10.39
CA ASP A 16 -7.08 -15.65 -10.98
C ASP A 16 -5.63 -15.28 -10.58
N ALA A 17 -4.98 -16.04 -9.68
CA ALA A 17 -3.68 -15.69 -9.09
C ALA A 17 -2.61 -15.31 -10.12
N LEU A 18 -2.51 -16.07 -11.22
CA LEU A 18 -1.53 -15.79 -12.27
C LEU A 18 -1.88 -14.52 -13.05
N ALA A 19 -3.13 -14.40 -13.51
CA ALA A 19 -3.60 -13.26 -14.29
C ALA A 19 -3.55 -11.94 -13.48
N ILE A 20 -3.94 -11.98 -12.20
CA ILE A 20 -3.82 -10.81 -11.32
C ILE A 20 -2.35 -10.47 -11.11
N THR A 21 -1.49 -11.46 -10.88
CA THR A 21 -0.06 -11.17 -10.67
C THR A 21 0.58 -10.56 -11.91
N GLU A 22 0.29 -11.09 -13.10
CA GLU A 22 0.75 -10.52 -14.36
C GLU A 22 0.29 -9.07 -14.54
N PHE A 23 -0.99 -8.80 -14.29
CA PHE A 23 -1.55 -7.46 -14.30
C PHE A 23 -0.82 -6.52 -13.33
N LEU A 24 -0.64 -6.91 -12.07
CA LEU A 24 0.03 -6.09 -11.06
C LEU A 24 1.51 -5.81 -11.42
N VAL A 25 2.22 -6.81 -11.92
CA VAL A 25 3.61 -6.67 -12.40
C VAL A 25 3.69 -5.70 -13.58
N SER A 26 2.73 -5.76 -14.52
CA SER A 26 2.67 -4.82 -15.65
C SER A 26 2.52 -3.36 -15.22
N LEU A 27 1.99 -3.12 -14.02
CA LEU A 27 1.84 -1.79 -13.40
C LEU A 27 3.00 -1.43 -12.46
N GLY A 28 4.05 -2.27 -12.43
CA GLY A 28 5.28 -2.03 -11.66
C GLY A 28 5.21 -2.47 -10.19
N LEU A 29 4.22 -3.27 -9.79
CA LEU A 29 4.19 -3.83 -8.44
C LEU A 29 5.13 -5.03 -8.34
N ALA A 30 5.93 -5.06 -7.28
CA ALA A 30 6.77 -6.20 -6.97
C ALA A 30 5.92 -7.40 -6.52
N MET A 31 6.01 -8.51 -7.24
CA MET A 31 5.31 -9.76 -6.99
C MET A 31 6.26 -10.95 -7.20
N PRO A 32 5.95 -12.14 -6.65
CA PRO A 32 6.79 -13.32 -6.86
C PRO A 32 6.99 -13.67 -8.34
N GLU A 33 8.22 -14.10 -8.65
CA GLU A 33 8.61 -14.56 -9.99
C GLU A 33 8.35 -16.06 -10.15
N GLY A 34 7.86 -16.44 -11.32
CA GLY A 34 7.54 -17.83 -11.65
C GLY A 34 6.17 -18.30 -11.12
N ASP A 35 5.48 -19.13 -11.92
CA ASP A 35 4.09 -19.51 -11.67
C ASP A 35 3.89 -20.26 -10.36
N GLU A 36 4.83 -21.13 -9.99
CA GLU A 36 4.74 -21.88 -8.73
C GLU A 36 4.89 -20.98 -7.51
N ALA A 37 5.82 -20.01 -7.53
CA ALA A 37 5.96 -19.06 -6.44
C ALA A 37 4.72 -18.15 -6.32
N ARG A 38 4.13 -17.76 -7.45
CA ARG A 38 2.86 -17.01 -7.49
C ARG A 38 1.74 -17.83 -6.86
N LYS A 39 1.45 -19.02 -7.35
CA LYS A 39 0.40 -19.89 -6.80
C LYS A 39 0.59 -20.11 -5.30
N LYS A 40 1.81 -20.39 -4.86
CA LYS A 40 2.14 -20.57 -3.43
C LYS A 40 1.87 -19.31 -2.61
N HIS A 41 2.24 -18.14 -3.12
CA HIS A 41 1.99 -16.85 -2.46
C HIS A 41 0.51 -16.58 -2.26
N TRP A 42 -0.32 -16.78 -3.28
CA TRP A 42 -1.77 -16.59 -3.18
C TRP A 42 -2.41 -17.64 -2.27
N ALA A 43 -2.02 -18.91 -2.40
CA ALA A 43 -2.49 -19.96 -1.50
C ALA A 43 -2.21 -19.65 -0.02
N ALA A 44 -1.00 -19.17 0.30
CA ALA A 44 -0.62 -18.82 1.67
C ALA A 44 -1.54 -17.77 2.32
N LEU A 45 -2.20 -16.93 1.52
CA LEU A 45 -3.01 -15.81 2.00
C LEU A 45 -4.50 -16.10 2.04
N TRP A 46 -4.99 -16.97 1.15
CA TRP A 46 -6.44 -17.20 0.95
C TRP A 46 -6.88 -18.66 0.96
N ARG A 47 -5.95 -19.60 1.12
CA ARG A 47 -6.24 -21.02 1.35
C ARG A 47 -5.65 -21.50 2.67
N ASP A 48 -4.38 -21.19 2.89
CA ASP A 48 -3.60 -21.73 4.01
C ASP A 48 -3.53 -20.73 5.19
N ASN A 49 -4.17 -19.56 5.06
CA ASN A 49 -4.14 -18.50 6.06
C ASN A 49 -4.96 -18.89 7.31
N PRO A 50 -4.36 -18.93 8.51
CA PRO A 50 -5.05 -19.33 9.74
C PRO A 50 -6.21 -18.39 10.11
N ALA A 51 -6.20 -17.13 9.67
CA ALA A 51 -7.29 -16.18 9.90
C ALA A 51 -8.62 -16.64 9.28
N LEU A 52 -8.57 -17.49 8.24
CA LEU A 52 -9.76 -18.03 7.58
C LEU A 52 -10.64 -18.84 8.53
N LYS A 53 -10.08 -19.41 9.62
CA LYS A 53 -10.87 -20.10 10.64
C LYS A 53 -11.87 -19.19 11.34
N ALA A 54 -11.52 -17.92 11.54
CA ALA A 54 -12.40 -16.93 12.16
C ALA A 54 -13.33 -16.24 11.16
N HIS A 55 -12.87 -16.06 9.91
CA HIS A 55 -13.67 -15.42 8.85
C HIS A 55 -14.69 -16.37 8.21
N GLY A 56 -14.42 -17.69 8.20
CA GLY A 56 -15.23 -18.69 7.53
C GLY A 56 -15.40 -18.39 6.03
N ALA A 57 -16.59 -18.64 5.49
CA ALA A 57 -16.93 -18.35 4.10
C ALA A 57 -17.02 -16.83 3.78
N GLY A 58 -16.88 -15.95 4.77
CA GLY A 58 -17.00 -14.51 4.60
C GLY A 58 -15.71 -13.81 4.14
N ALA A 59 -14.57 -14.51 4.08
CA ALA A 59 -13.29 -13.91 3.67
C ALA A 59 -13.28 -13.59 2.17
N ALA A 60 -13.32 -12.31 1.81
CA ALA A 60 -13.12 -11.88 0.43
C ALA A 60 -11.62 -11.91 0.08
N LEU A 61 -11.27 -12.53 -1.06
CA LEU A 61 -9.94 -12.41 -1.64
C LEU A 61 -9.72 -11.02 -2.27
N GLY A 62 -10.80 -10.44 -2.79
CA GLY A 62 -10.83 -9.15 -3.44
C GLY A 62 -11.77 -9.15 -4.63
N TRP A 63 -11.63 -8.13 -5.48
CA TRP A 63 -12.46 -7.94 -6.66
C TRP A 63 -11.60 -7.62 -7.88
N VAL A 64 -12.03 -8.09 -9.04
CA VAL A 64 -11.40 -7.78 -10.33
C VAL A 64 -12.36 -6.99 -11.22
N ILE A 65 -11.79 -6.13 -12.05
CA ILE A 65 -12.46 -5.55 -13.22
C ILE A 65 -11.91 -6.26 -14.45
N GLU A 66 -12.80 -6.76 -15.29
CA GLU A 66 -12.49 -7.46 -16.53
C GLU A 66 -12.97 -6.67 -17.75
N ALA A 67 -12.09 -6.48 -18.71
CA ALA A 67 -12.39 -5.93 -20.03
C ALA A 67 -11.68 -6.79 -21.09
N GLU A 68 -12.38 -7.12 -22.17
CA GLU A 68 -11.81 -7.92 -23.27
C GLU A 68 -11.12 -9.22 -22.79
N SER A 69 -11.74 -9.90 -21.84
CA SER A 69 -11.22 -11.13 -21.20
C SER A 69 -9.88 -10.97 -20.48
N ARG A 70 -9.51 -9.75 -20.08
CA ARG A 70 -8.31 -9.44 -19.30
C ARG A 70 -8.67 -8.71 -18.01
N ILE A 71 -7.88 -8.96 -16.97
CA ILE A 71 -7.97 -8.19 -15.73
C ILE A 71 -7.36 -6.82 -15.97
N VAL A 72 -8.17 -5.79 -15.78
CA VAL A 72 -7.78 -4.38 -15.94
C VAL A 72 -7.89 -3.58 -14.64
N GLY A 73 -8.36 -4.22 -13.58
CA GLY A 73 -8.37 -3.65 -12.24
C GLY A 73 -8.44 -4.75 -11.20
N PHE A 74 -7.81 -4.52 -10.05
CA PHE A 74 -7.82 -5.42 -8.91
C PHE A 74 -7.80 -4.62 -7.61
N PHE A 75 -8.63 -5.02 -6.66
CA PHE A 75 -8.54 -4.57 -5.27
C PHE A 75 -8.56 -5.81 -4.39
N GLY A 76 -7.38 -6.17 -3.87
CA GLY A 76 -7.21 -7.33 -3.00
C GLY A 76 -7.49 -7.02 -1.53
N ASN A 77 -7.75 -8.10 -0.79
CA ASN A 77 -7.95 -8.08 0.65
C ASN A 77 -7.22 -9.25 1.30
N ILE A 78 -6.51 -9.05 2.40
CA ILE A 78 -5.92 -10.12 3.21
C ILE A 78 -6.74 -10.26 4.49
N PRO A 79 -7.34 -11.44 4.76
CA PRO A 79 -8.04 -11.67 6.02
C PRO A 79 -7.03 -11.75 7.17
N GLN A 80 -7.31 -11.02 8.24
CA GLN A 80 -6.54 -10.99 9.48
C GLN A 80 -7.48 -11.09 10.69
N VAL A 81 -6.94 -11.49 11.83
CA VAL A 81 -7.66 -11.46 13.12
C VAL A 81 -6.85 -10.61 14.08
N SER A 82 -7.50 -9.63 14.69
CA SER A 82 -6.99 -8.86 15.82
C SER A 82 -7.83 -9.15 17.06
N TYR A 83 -7.50 -8.55 18.19
CA TYR A 83 -8.25 -8.71 19.43
C TYR A 83 -8.53 -7.34 20.04
N PHE A 84 -9.77 -7.16 20.52
CA PHE A 84 -10.21 -5.99 21.26
C PHE A 84 -11.04 -6.47 22.45
N ASP A 85 -10.68 -6.05 23.66
CA ASP A 85 -11.29 -6.52 24.93
C ASP A 85 -11.40 -8.05 25.03
N GLY A 86 -10.35 -8.75 24.59
CA GLY A 86 -10.29 -10.21 24.59
C GLY A 86 -11.16 -10.90 23.54
N GLN A 87 -11.92 -10.14 22.74
CA GLN A 87 -12.76 -10.68 21.66
C GLN A 87 -12.03 -10.59 20.32
N PRO A 88 -12.14 -11.62 19.46
CA PRO A 88 -11.57 -11.59 18.13
C PRO A 88 -12.30 -10.56 17.25
N VAL A 89 -11.52 -9.76 16.51
CA VAL A 89 -12.00 -8.78 15.54
C VAL A 89 -11.51 -9.23 14.16
N LYS A 90 -12.43 -9.46 13.23
CA LYS A 90 -12.12 -9.81 11.83
C LYS A 90 -11.69 -8.55 11.09
N VAL A 91 -10.44 -8.54 10.66
CA VAL A 91 -9.84 -7.43 9.92
C VAL A 91 -9.68 -7.82 8.46
N SER A 92 -10.04 -6.88 7.58
CA SER A 92 -9.89 -6.97 6.14
C SER A 92 -8.86 -5.93 5.69
N SER A 93 -7.64 -6.39 5.42
CA SER A 93 -6.52 -5.51 5.09
C SER A 93 -6.35 -5.38 3.59
N ALA A 94 -6.47 -4.15 3.09
CA ALA A 94 -6.28 -3.84 1.68
C ALA A 94 -4.92 -4.33 1.17
N ARG A 95 -4.93 -4.85 -0.07
CA ARG A 95 -3.75 -5.37 -0.73
C ARG A 95 -3.77 -5.06 -2.21
N ALA A 96 -2.60 -4.65 -2.72
CA ALA A 96 -2.28 -4.59 -4.15
C ALA A 96 -3.40 -3.97 -4.99
N TRP A 97 -3.94 -2.83 -4.55
CA TRP A 97 -4.97 -2.11 -5.27
C TRP A 97 -4.38 -1.41 -6.48
N ALA A 98 -4.81 -1.80 -7.68
CA ALA A 98 -4.34 -1.23 -8.93
C ALA A 98 -5.45 -1.23 -9.99
N VAL A 99 -5.47 -0.21 -10.84
CA VAL A 99 -6.40 -0.09 -11.96
C VAL A 99 -5.65 0.46 -13.16
N HIS A 100 -5.80 -0.18 -14.31
CA HIS A 100 -5.24 0.28 -15.58
C HIS A 100 -5.71 1.71 -15.87
N LYS A 101 -4.83 2.54 -16.45
CA LYS A 101 -5.09 3.98 -16.63
C LYS A 101 -6.42 4.28 -17.34
N ASP A 102 -6.76 3.47 -18.33
CA ASP A 102 -7.94 3.67 -19.20
C ASP A 102 -9.24 3.18 -18.55
N HIS A 103 -9.15 2.53 -17.38
CA HIS A 103 -10.29 2.00 -16.63
C HIS A 103 -10.39 2.61 -15.22
N ARG A 104 -9.69 3.72 -14.94
CA ARG A 104 -9.71 4.38 -13.62
C ARG A 104 -11.07 4.96 -13.25
N ASP A 105 -11.94 5.16 -14.22
CA ASP A 105 -13.36 5.47 -14.02
C ASP A 105 -14.12 4.35 -13.28
N GLN A 106 -13.61 3.11 -13.30
CA GLN A 106 -14.17 1.96 -12.58
C GLN A 106 -13.73 1.89 -11.10
N THR A 107 -12.80 2.74 -10.67
CA THR A 107 -12.31 2.81 -9.28
C THR A 107 -13.42 2.87 -8.21
N PRO A 108 -14.51 3.67 -8.38
CA PRO A 108 -15.61 3.69 -7.41
C PRO A 108 -16.20 2.31 -7.12
N ARG A 109 -16.37 1.45 -8.12
CA ARG A 109 -16.99 0.12 -7.94
C ARG A 109 -16.13 -0.81 -7.09
N LEU A 110 -14.81 -0.74 -7.26
CA LEU A 110 -13.87 -1.48 -6.41
C LEU A 110 -13.88 -0.95 -4.97
N CYS A 111 -13.99 0.37 -4.78
CA CYS A 111 -14.13 0.96 -3.45
C CYS A 111 -15.47 0.55 -2.80
N GLU A 112 -16.60 0.62 -3.51
CA GLU A 112 -17.90 0.17 -3.02
C GLU A 112 -17.85 -1.27 -2.53
N ALA A 113 -17.19 -2.16 -3.29
CA ALA A 113 -17.03 -3.56 -2.92
C ALA A 113 -16.16 -3.74 -1.66
N PHE A 114 -15.00 -3.07 -1.61
CA PHE A 114 -14.08 -3.17 -0.47
C PHE A 114 -14.68 -2.55 0.81
N PHE A 115 -15.17 -1.32 0.77
CA PHE A 115 -15.71 -0.66 1.97
C PHE A 115 -17.10 -1.18 2.37
N GLY A 116 -17.87 -1.71 1.41
CA GLY A 116 -19.20 -2.27 1.65
C GLY A 116 -19.22 -3.74 2.09
N GLN A 117 -18.06 -4.41 2.16
CA GLN A 117 -17.98 -5.83 2.49
C GLN A 117 -18.58 -6.14 3.88
N LYS A 118 -19.27 -7.27 3.99
CA LYS A 118 -19.91 -7.72 5.25
C LYS A 118 -19.10 -8.78 6.00
N GLY A 119 -18.02 -9.28 5.38
CA GLY A 119 -17.19 -10.35 5.92
C GLY A 119 -16.28 -9.93 7.07
N ALA A 120 -16.06 -8.63 7.26
CA ALA A 120 -15.13 -8.08 8.22
C ALA A 120 -15.80 -7.07 9.16
N ASP A 121 -15.24 -6.96 10.37
CA ASP A 121 -15.68 -6.00 11.38
C ASP A 121 -14.96 -4.65 11.18
N VAL A 122 -13.71 -4.71 10.70
CA VAL A 122 -12.88 -3.55 10.39
C VAL A 122 -12.18 -3.74 9.04
N VAL A 123 -12.20 -2.71 8.21
CA VAL A 123 -11.35 -2.63 7.01
C VAL A 123 -10.14 -1.74 7.29
N LEU A 124 -8.95 -2.17 6.87
CA LEU A 124 -7.69 -1.49 7.15
C LEU A 124 -6.90 -1.24 5.88
N ILE A 125 -6.37 -0.02 5.73
CA ILE A 125 -5.49 0.38 4.62
C ILE A 125 -4.28 1.08 5.21
N SER A 126 -3.13 0.41 5.24
CA SER A 126 -1.92 0.89 5.91
C SER A 126 -0.95 1.65 5.00
N SER A 127 -1.05 1.49 3.68
CA SER A 127 -0.10 2.03 2.70
C SER A 127 -0.77 2.87 1.61
N ALA A 128 -1.86 3.57 1.97
CA ALA A 128 -2.58 4.43 1.04
C ALA A 128 -1.69 5.57 0.53
N SER A 129 -1.55 5.67 -0.80
CA SER A 129 -1.06 6.90 -1.45
C SER A 129 -2.04 8.06 -1.21
N ALA A 130 -1.61 9.31 -1.43
CA ALA A 130 -2.51 10.46 -1.25
C ALA A 130 -3.82 10.36 -2.08
N PRO A 131 -3.81 9.94 -3.37
CA PRO A 131 -5.05 9.65 -4.08
C PRO A 131 -5.89 8.54 -3.45
N ALA A 132 -5.27 7.43 -3.06
CA ALA A 132 -5.96 6.32 -2.39
C ALA A 132 -6.60 6.77 -1.07
N GLY A 133 -5.90 7.59 -0.27
CA GLY A 133 -6.40 8.13 1.01
C GLY A 133 -7.64 8.99 0.84
N LYS A 134 -7.70 9.84 -0.21
CA LYS A 134 -8.92 10.62 -0.53
C LYS A 134 -10.12 9.71 -0.80
N ARG A 135 -9.90 8.63 -1.56
CA ARG A 135 -10.93 7.62 -1.81
C ARG A 135 -11.37 6.92 -0.52
N CYS A 136 -10.45 6.63 0.40
CA CYS A 136 -10.83 6.04 1.68
C CYS A 136 -11.83 6.94 2.42
N LEU A 137 -11.60 8.26 2.45
CA LEU A 137 -12.50 9.21 3.08
C LEU A 137 -13.86 9.31 2.36
N GLU A 138 -13.86 9.34 1.03
CA GLU A 138 -15.09 9.36 0.21
C GLU A 138 -16.01 8.16 0.51
N PHE A 139 -15.43 7.01 0.87
CA PHE A 139 -16.14 5.77 1.15
C PHE A 139 -16.34 5.49 2.65
N GLY A 140 -16.27 6.54 3.49
CA GLY A 140 -16.58 6.45 4.93
C GLY A 140 -15.44 5.93 5.80
N GLY A 141 -14.25 5.73 5.23
CA GLY A 141 -13.03 5.50 6.01
C GLY A 141 -12.64 6.74 6.81
N SER A 142 -11.87 6.52 7.87
CA SER A 142 -11.32 7.58 8.71
C SER A 142 -9.80 7.45 8.80
N PRO A 143 -9.07 8.56 8.95
CA PRO A 143 -7.65 8.48 9.27
C PRO A 143 -7.49 7.83 10.64
N LEU A 144 -6.35 7.17 10.86
CA LEU A 144 -6.04 6.63 12.18
C LEU A 144 -6.06 7.78 13.20
N PRO A 145 -6.79 7.64 14.34
CA PRO A 145 -6.92 8.70 15.35
C PRO A 145 -5.64 8.83 16.21
N GLN A 146 -4.48 8.83 15.56
CA GLN A 146 -3.17 8.96 16.17
C GLN A 146 -2.56 10.30 15.71
N PRO A 147 -2.38 11.26 16.62
CA PRO A 147 -1.71 12.52 16.30
C PRO A 147 -0.33 12.27 15.67
N GLY A 148 -0.04 12.99 14.59
CA GLY A 148 1.24 12.87 13.88
C GLY A 148 1.40 11.60 13.02
N TYR A 149 0.38 10.77 12.85
CA TYR A 149 0.50 9.53 12.05
C TYR A 149 0.92 9.77 10.59
N GLY A 150 0.50 10.89 10.01
CA GLY A 150 0.92 11.31 8.66
C GLY A 150 2.35 11.88 8.59
N GLU A 151 3.02 12.06 9.72
CA GLU A 151 4.40 12.54 9.74
C GLU A 151 5.36 11.41 9.40
N ILE A 152 6.19 11.64 8.38
CA ILE A 152 7.26 10.70 8.06
C ILE A 152 8.36 10.86 9.11
N LEU A 153 8.52 9.83 9.94
CA LEU A 153 9.62 9.74 10.89
C LEU A 153 10.87 9.23 10.16
N TYR A 154 11.92 10.04 10.14
CA TYR A 154 13.22 9.65 9.62
C TYR A 154 14.33 10.05 10.58
N TRP A 155 15.34 9.19 10.69
CA TRP A 155 16.63 9.57 11.25
C TRP A 155 17.58 9.94 10.13
N VAL A 156 18.09 11.17 10.19
CA VAL A 156 19.11 11.63 9.25
C VAL A 156 20.48 11.18 9.76
N LEU A 157 21.01 10.10 9.19
CA LEU A 157 22.33 9.57 9.55
C LEU A 157 23.47 10.33 8.84
N ASP A 158 23.24 10.76 7.59
CA ASP A 158 24.13 11.64 6.83
C ASP A 158 23.35 12.89 6.37
N ALA A 159 23.55 14.00 7.08
CA ALA A 159 22.89 15.27 6.78
C ALA A 159 23.25 15.80 5.38
N GLY A 160 24.50 15.63 4.94
CA GLY A 160 24.96 16.10 3.65
C GLY A 160 24.38 15.27 2.51
N GLY A 161 24.43 13.94 2.64
CA GLY A 161 23.82 13.00 1.70
C GLY A 161 22.31 13.22 1.58
N PHE A 162 21.62 13.36 2.72
CA PHE A 162 20.18 13.60 2.77
C PHE A 162 19.77 14.88 2.02
N LEU A 163 20.47 16.00 2.29
CA LEU A 163 20.18 17.27 1.62
C LEU A 163 20.51 17.23 0.13
N ARG A 164 21.63 16.61 -0.26
CA ARG A 164 21.97 16.43 -1.67
C ARG A 164 20.92 15.61 -2.41
N ALA A 165 20.46 14.51 -1.81
CA ALA A 165 19.41 13.68 -2.37
C ALA A 165 18.08 14.46 -2.51
N GLY A 166 17.70 15.23 -1.49
CA GLY A 166 16.53 16.10 -1.52
C GLY A 166 16.60 17.18 -2.60
N LEU A 167 17.75 17.84 -2.76
CA LEU A 167 17.97 18.87 -3.78
C LEU A 167 17.92 18.28 -5.20
N ARG A 168 18.52 17.11 -5.42
CA ARG A 168 18.43 16.37 -6.69
C ARG A 168 17.00 15.99 -7.02
N LYS A 169 16.23 15.48 -6.04
CA LYS A 169 14.82 15.13 -6.21
C LYS A 169 13.96 16.35 -6.62
N LYS A 170 14.36 17.56 -6.21
CA LYS A 170 13.70 18.82 -6.61
C LYS A 170 14.19 19.39 -7.95
N GLY A 171 15.06 18.68 -8.67
CA GLY A 171 15.57 19.09 -9.98
C GLY A 171 16.81 20.00 -9.95
N HIS A 172 17.45 20.19 -8.79
CA HIS A 172 18.70 20.94 -8.71
C HIS A 172 19.91 20.06 -9.05
N GLY A 173 20.91 20.63 -9.72
CA GLY A 173 22.14 19.94 -10.13
C GLY A 173 23.41 20.73 -9.79
N GLY A 174 24.56 20.09 -10.04
CA GLY A 174 25.88 20.74 -9.99
C GLY A 174 26.22 21.41 -8.66
N MET A 175 26.79 22.61 -8.74
CA MET A 175 27.31 23.37 -7.61
C MET A 175 26.24 23.70 -6.56
N ALA A 176 24.97 23.88 -6.95
CA ALA A 176 23.87 24.15 -6.02
C ALA A 176 23.60 22.98 -5.07
N VAL A 177 23.68 21.74 -5.57
CA VAL A 177 23.55 20.52 -4.74
C VAL A 177 24.71 20.39 -3.78
N TRP A 178 25.93 20.69 -4.23
CA TRP A 178 27.13 20.57 -3.42
C TRP A 178 27.17 21.61 -2.29
N VAL A 179 26.99 22.89 -2.62
CA VAL A 179 26.96 24.00 -1.65
C VAL A 179 25.79 23.86 -0.68
N GLY A 180 24.59 23.57 -1.20
CA GLY A 180 23.40 23.36 -0.37
C GLY A 180 23.52 22.14 0.54
N GLY A 181 24.21 21.08 0.09
CA GLY A 181 24.52 19.90 0.90
C GLY A 181 25.48 20.20 2.06
N ILE A 182 26.53 21.01 1.83
CA ILE A 182 27.52 21.33 2.87
C ILE A 182 26.96 22.34 3.88
N LEU A 183 26.50 23.50 3.41
CA LEU A 183 26.00 24.56 4.30
C LEU A 183 24.74 24.12 5.03
N GLY A 184 23.83 23.44 4.32
CA GLY A 184 22.63 22.90 4.93
C GLY A 184 22.92 21.80 5.95
N ALA A 185 23.97 20.99 5.75
CA ALA A 185 24.31 19.93 6.72
C ALA A 185 24.76 20.50 8.06
N VAL A 186 25.44 21.65 8.08
CA VAL A 186 25.82 22.34 9.32
C VAL A 186 24.57 22.76 10.10
N ALA A 187 23.65 23.47 9.43
CA ALA A 187 22.40 23.93 10.05
C ALA A 187 21.51 22.76 10.51
N LEU A 188 21.38 21.71 9.69
CA LEU A 188 20.59 20.53 10.01
C LEU A 188 21.19 19.76 11.20
N ASN A 189 22.51 19.58 11.24
CA ASN A 189 23.19 18.95 12.38
C ASN A 189 23.03 19.74 13.68
N ALA A 190 23.16 21.07 13.62
CA ALA A 190 22.94 21.93 14.78
C ALA A 190 21.50 21.81 15.29
N LYS A 191 20.51 21.87 14.40
CA LYS A 191 19.10 21.66 14.76
C LYS A 191 18.85 20.29 15.39
N MET A 192 19.38 19.22 14.79
CA MET A 192 19.22 17.85 15.32
C MET A 192 19.84 17.68 16.72
N ARG A 193 20.96 18.36 17.00
CA ARG A 193 21.57 18.40 18.34
C ARG A 193 20.68 19.14 19.34
N LEU A 194 20.19 20.32 18.97
CA LEU A 194 19.35 21.15 19.84
C LEU A 194 18.00 20.51 20.16
N THR A 195 17.42 19.75 19.23
CA THR A 195 16.10 19.12 19.41
C THR A 195 16.18 17.69 19.97
N GLY A 196 17.36 17.17 20.32
CA GLY A 196 17.54 15.80 20.82
C GLY A 196 17.13 14.70 19.82
N ARG A 197 17.07 15.03 18.52
CA ARG A 197 16.62 14.10 17.45
C ARG A 197 17.81 13.36 16.84
N ARG A 198 18.63 12.75 17.68
CA ARG A 198 19.72 11.84 17.27
C ARG A 198 19.38 10.43 17.76
N PRO A 199 19.77 9.39 17.02
CA PRO A 199 19.81 8.05 17.59
C PRO A 199 20.63 8.11 18.88
N PHE A 200 20.07 7.65 20.00
CA PHE A 200 20.81 7.52 21.24
C PHE A 200 21.81 6.36 21.07
N ALA A 201 23.08 6.63 21.40
CA ALA A 201 24.27 5.79 21.26
C ALA A 201 25.03 5.89 19.90
N PRO A 202 26.38 5.86 19.93
CA PRO A 202 27.18 5.52 18.77
C PRO A 202 26.74 4.15 18.24
N LEU A 203 26.47 4.04 16.94
CA LEU A 203 26.36 2.74 16.25
C LEU A 203 27.76 2.12 16.20
N GLN A 204 28.28 1.64 17.34
CA GLN A 204 29.63 1.07 17.41
C GLN A 204 29.74 -0.28 16.71
N ASP A 205 28.62 -0.95 16.40
CA ASP A 205 28.62 -2.32 15.88
C ASP A 205 27.61 -2.58 14.75
N VAL A 206 27.27 -1.56 13.94
CA VAL A 206 26.43 -1.75 12.74
C VAL A 206 27.23 -1.35 11.50
N THR A 207 28.02 -2.31 11.02
CA THR A 207 28.58 -2.37 9.67
C THR A 207 28.18 -3.67 9.02
#